data_AF-A0A140KZN4-F1
#
_entry.id   AF-A0A140KZN4-F1
#
_cell.length_a   1.000
_cell.length_b   1.000
_cell.length_c   1.000
_cell.angle_alpha   90.00
_cell.angle_beta   90.00
_cell.angle_gamma   90.00
#
_symmetry.space_group_name_H-M   'P 1'
#
loop_
_entity.id
_entity.type
_entity.pdbx_description
1 polymer ?
#
loop_
_entity_poly.entity_id
_entity_poly.type
_entity_poly.pdbx_seq_one_letter_code
_entity_poly.pdbx_strand_id
1 'polypeptide(L)' 'MLTEQEIMNNALKEMLFHEESMAKKYAHLSQQIHDPKLKQMLKEMEQGARNHYNTLTQTMSKFSIV' A
#
# COMPACT_ATOMS: atom_id res chain seq x y z
N MET A 1 -20.13 11.95 16.78
CA MET A 1 -18.75 11.50 17.09
C MET A 1 -18.60 10.15 16.46
N LEU A 2 -17.51 9.91 15.73
CA LEU A 2 -17.20 8.59 15.19
C LEU A 2 -16.86 7.65 16.36
N THR A 3 -17.25 6.39 16.25
CA THR A 3 -16.83 5.33 17.17
C THR A 3 -15.35 5.03 16.98
N GLU A 4 -14.69 4.43 17.98
CA GLU A 4 -13.29 4.02 17.87
C GLU A 4 -13.07 3.06 16.67
N GLN A 5 -14.05 2.21 16.38
CA GLN A 5 -14.03 1.31 15.23
C GLN A 5 -14.09 2.06 13.89
N GLU A 6 -14.90 3.11 13.78
CA GLU A 6 -14.97 3.94 12.57
C GLU A 6 -13.69 4.76 12.36
N ILE A 7 -13.07 5.26 13.44
CA ILE A 7 -11.78 5.95 13.39
C ILE A 7 -10.69 4.99 12.88
N MET A 8 -10.65 3.78 13.43
CA MET A 8 -9.70 2.75 13.03
C MET A 8 -9.95 2.29 11.58
N ASN A 9 -11.20 2.17 11.15
CA ASN A 9 -11.57 1.85 9.79
C ASN A 9 -11.07 2.91 8.80
N ASN A 10 -11.35 4.18 9.08
CA ASN A 10 -10.93 5.28 8.22
C ASN A 10 -9.40 5.35 8.12
N ALA A 11 -8.68 5.25 9.24
CA ALA A 11 -7.23 5.26 9.25
C ALA A 11 -6.63 4.10 8.43
N LEU A 12 -7.18 2.89 8.55
CA LEU A 12 -6.70 1.73 7.80
C LEU A 12 -7.04 1.82 6.30
N LYS A 13 -8.19 2.39 5.94
CA LYS A 13 -8.54 2.68 4.55
C LYS A 13 -7.61 3.72 3.92
N GLU A 14 -7.26 4.77 4.65
CA GLU A 14 -6.27 5.76 4.17
C GLU A 14 -4.90 5.12 3.97
N MET A 15 -4.47 4.25 4.89
CA MET A 15 -3.21 3.50 4.75
C MET A 15 -3.24 2.56 3.54
N LEU A 16 -4.34 1.81 3.33
CA LEU A 16 -4.49 0.95 2.15
C LEU A 16 -4.41 1.76 0.84
N PHE A 17 -5.12 2.88 0.78
CA PHE A 17 -5.10 3.76 -0.38
C PHE A 17 -3.69 4.31 -0.65
N HIS A 18 -2.96 4.67 0.42
CA HIS A 18 -1.59 5.14 0.31
C HIS A 18 -0.65 4.05 -0.24
N GLU A 19 -0.71 2.83 0.29
CA GLU A 19 0.12 1.71 -0.17
C GLU A 19 -0.19 1.33 -1.63
N GLU A 20 -1.47 1.32 -2.02
CA GLU A 20 -1.85 1.08 -3.41
C GLU A 20 -1.34 2.18 -4.34
N SER A 21 -1.45 3.45 -3.92
CA SER A 21 -0.93 4.60 -4.67
C SER A 21 0.60 4.55 -4.82
N MET A 22 1.32 4.17 -3.77
CA MET A 22 2.77 3.99 -3.80
C MET A 22 3.17 2.86 -4.76
N ALA A 23 2.51 1.71 -4.69
CA ALA A 23 2.77 0.60 -5.61
C ALA A 23 2.59 1.03 -7.08
N LYS A 24 1.52 1.77 -7.40
CA LYS A 24 1.29 2.31 -8.75
C LYS A 24 2.35 3.32 -9.17
N LYS A 25 2.80 4.20 -8.26
CA LYS A 25 3.87 5.17 -8.53
C LYS A 25 5.20 4.48 -8.83
N TYR A 26 5.59 3.48 -8.04
CA TYR A 26 6.82 2.72 -8.27
C TYR A 26 6.77 1.95 -9.59
N ALA A 27 5.63 1.32 -9.90
CA ALA A 27 5.42 0.65 -11.18
C ALA A 27 5.59 1.63 -12.36
N HIS A 28 4.97 2.81 -12.27
CA HIS A 28 5.06 3.84 -13.32
C HIS A 28 6.49 4.39 -13.48
N LEU A 29 7.18 4.69 -12.37
CA LEU A 29 8.57 5.14 -12.40
C LEU A 29 9.49 4.06 -12.99
N SER A 30 9.26 2.78 -12.68
CA SER A 30 10.08 1.68 -13.21
C SER A 30 9.98 1.52 -14.74
N GLN A 31 8.90 2.03 -15.35
CA GLN A 31 8.71 2.03 -16.80
C GLN A 31 9.47 3.18 -17.48
N GLN A 32 9.64 4.31 -16.80
CA GLN A 32 10.30 5.51 -17.34
C GLN A 32 11.82 5.50 -17.10
N ILE A 33 12.30 4.75 -16.12
CA ILE A 33 13.73 4.67 -15.79
C ILE A 33 14.42 3.62 -16.67
N HIS A 34 15.50 4.06 -17.33
CA HIS A 34 16.38 3.18 -18.13
C HIS A 34 17.53 2.57 -17.33
N ASP A 35 17.86 3.13 -16.15
CA ASP A 35 18.89 2.57 -15.28
C ASP A 35 18.39 1.23 -14.68
N PRO A 36 19.10 0.11 -14.93
CA PRO A 36 18.65 -1.22 -14.52
C PRO A 36 18.64 -1.40 -13.00
N LYS A 37 19.55 -0.74 -12.27
CA LYS A 37 19.64 -0.84 -10.81
C LYS A 37 18.49 -0.07 -10.16
N LEU A 38 18.20 1.14 -10.61
CA LEU A 38 17.06 1.93 -10.16
C LEU A 38 15.73 1.25 -10.52
N LYS A 39 15.64 0.63 -11.71
CA LYS A 39 14.46 -0.15 -12.10
C LYS A 39 14.23 -1.35 -11.19
N GLN A 40 15.30 -2.06 -10.80
CA GLN A 40 15.19 -3.17 -9.85
C GLN A 40 14.77 -2.68 -8.46
N MET A 41 15.38 -1.61 -7.95
CA MET A 41 14.99 -1.02 -6.67
C MET A 41 13.51 -0.60 -6.64
N LEU A 42 13.02 0.01 -7.73
CA LEU A 42 11.60 0.38 -7.82
C LEU A 42 10.66 -0.82 -7.85
N LYS A 43 11.06 -1.92 -8.49
CA LYS A 43 10.28 -3.17 -8.45
C LYS A 43 10.25 -3.78 -7.04
N GLU A 44 11.37 -3.75 -6.33
CA GLU A 44 11.43 -4.22 -4.94
C GLU A 44 10.55 -3.33 -4.03
N MET A 45 10.56 -2.01 -4.24
CA MET A 45 9.67 -1.07 -3.53
C MET A 45 8.19 -1.29 -3.86
N GLU A 46 7.85 -1.52 -5.13
CA GLU A 46 6.50 -1.89 -5.56
C GLU A 46 6.03 -3.16 -4.83
N GLN A 47 6.89 -4.19 -4.81
CA GLN A 47 6.56 -5.44 -4.16
C GLN A 47 6.42 -5.29 -2.64
N GLY A 48 7.26 -4.45 -2.02
CA GLY A 48 7.12 -4.06 -0.61
C GLY A 48 5.76 -3.41 -0.32
N ALA A 49 5.37 -2.41 -1.10
CA ALA A 49 4.07 -1.73 -0.95
C ALA A 49 2.88 -2.70 -1.13
N ARG A 50 2.95 -3.60 -2.12
CA ARG A 50 1.92 -4.64 -2.30
C ARG A 50 1.86 -5.63 -1.13
N ASN A 51 3.01 -6.00 -0.55
CA ASN A 51 3.05 -6.87 0.63
C ASN A 51 2.45 -6.17 1.86
N HIS A 52 2.73 -4.88 2.04
CA HIS A 52 2.11 -4.06 3.10
C HIS A 52 0.59 -3.97 2.90
N TYR A 53 0.13 -3.70 1.68
CA TYR A 53 -1.29 -3.70 1.35
C TYR A 53 -1.98 -5.02 1.72
N ASN A 54 -1.39 -6.16 1.36
CA ASN A 54 -1.92 -7.48 1.70
C ASN A 54 -1.96 -7.70 3.22
N THR A 55 -0.93 -7.26 3.93
CA THR A 55 -0.84 -7.39 5.40
C THR A 55 -1.87 -6.51 6.09
N LEU A 56 -2.06 -5.27 5.64
CA LEU A 56 -3.09 -4.36 6.11
C LEU A 56 -4.49 -4.90 5.85
N THR A 57 -4.73 -5.45 4.66
CA THR A 57 -6.02 -6.07 4.31
C THR A 57 -6.34 -7.26 5.20
N GLN A 58 -5.36 -8.14 5.45
CA GLN A 58 -5.51 -9.24 6.39
C GLN A 58 -5.77 -8.76 7.83
N THR A 59 -5.10 -7.67 8.22
CA THR A 59 -5.27 -7.07 9.55
C THR A 59 -6.67 -6.48 9.70
N MET A 60 -7.16 -5.72 8.71
CA MET A 60 -8.53 -5.20 8.67
C MET A 60 -9.56 -6.32 8.76
N SER A 61 -9.36 -7.41 8.01
CA SER A 61 -10.24 -8.58 8.08
C SER A 61 -10.30 -9.20 9.48
N LYS A 62 -9.17 -9.29 10.20
CA LYS A 62 -9.13 -9.79 11.59
C LYS A 62 -9.91 -8.89 12.55
N PHE A 63 -9.88 -7.58 12.33
CA PHE A 63 -10.59 -6.62 13.17
C PHE A 63 -12.07 -6.42 12.76
N SER A 64 -12.59 -7.21 11.82
CA SER A 64 -13.93 -7.01 11.22
C SER A 64 -14.13 -5.58 10.69
N ILE A 65 -13.05 -5.00 10.17
CA ILE A 65 -13.02 -3.68 9.56
C ILE A 65 -13.23 -3.87 8.06
N VAL A 66 -14.30 -3.27 7.55
CA VAL A 66 -14.74 -3.33 6.14
C VAL A 66 -14.47 -2.00 5.45
#